data_AF-A0A831SPF0-F1
#
_entry.id   AF-A0A831SPF0-F1
#
_cell.length_a   1.000
_cell.length_b   1.000
_cell.length_c   1.000
_cell.angle_alpha   90.00
_cell.angle_beta   90.00
_cell.angle_gamma   90.00
#
_symmetry.space_group_name_H-M   'P 1'
#
loop_
_entity.id
_entity.type
_entity.pdbx_description
1 polymer ?
#
loop_
_entity_poly.entity_id
_entity_poly.type
_entity_poly.pdbx_seq_one_letter_code
_entity_poly.pdbx_strand_id
1 'polypeptide(L)'
;LYKDGFIIIPDWADSWIDVSLSEKEIFKKFKKSAREDIVKIKKGGYTYELSTDVNDFKYFYEKLYVPFTKSRHGRLAYPKWWTLNYEEMIGMFKSKRAKLLWIKDGDKYVAGVVMFNRGKIAYPIYMGIDIGSDYWIKCGSAAIYYFSVIWAKENGFKLVRIGDVRAFLNDGLFQYKRKWGVFLNENYSRSGIIGLKICNLGSSAVINFLENNPFIYISKKKLKGFIFSKKNLTAGEVQSIFHKYFTTGLKSLIIVSGTHALSYALKNFDRWERRRELVLPLNTGVASREIFSGILLIEPEKESESARIYYYDIKKDDENDSIGPLERLVEKYNLNSEQAEQILIKGYQEKIEKLLLKYPNYKNIIVKIFLDIFPKLEKKNIKGHDITYEMLDAIFLELSKNKFSREAIPQILKFLVEHNTCDINLAVRECKVGQISQSEAERVIRKVINDNLELVKRDGFSSLNQLMGFIMKDLQGKIDGKIVSELLKNEIEKIISQN
;
A
#
# COMPACT_ATOMS: atom_id res chain seq x y z
N LEU A 1 -1.92 23.37 6.46
CA LEU A 1 -1.61 22.64 5.19
C LEU A 1 -1.33 23.61 4.03
N TYR A 2 -1.27 24.92 4.24
CA TYR A 2 -0.03 25.63 4.59
C TYR A 2 0.12 25.61 6.12
N LYS A 3 1.16 24.97 6.64
CA LYS A 3 1.47 25.04 8.08
C LYS A 3 2.83 25.71 8.11
N ASP A 4 2.92 26.90 8.71
CA ASP A 4 4.19 27.62 8.90
C ASP A 4 4.97 28.00 7.61
N GLY A 5 4.27 28.17 6.48
CA GLY A 5 4.89 28.62 5.22
C GLY A 5 5.15 27.53 4.16
N PHE A 6 4.70 26.29 4.39
CA PHE A 6 5.00 25.16 3.52
C PHE A 6 3.84 24.79 2.59
N ILE A 7 4.12 24.65 1.29
CA ILE A 7 3.24 23.99 0.32
C ILE A 7 3.52 22.49 0.37
N ILE A 8 2.48 21.68 0.57
CA ILE A 8 2.64 20.22 0.68
C ILE A 8 2.52 19.60 -0.70
N ILE A 9 3.61 19.02 -1.17
CA ILE A 9 3.71 18.34 -2.46
C ILE A 9 3.76 16.83 -2.18
N PRO A 10 2.98 16.00 -2.87
CA PRO A 10 3.17 14.56 -2.76
C PRO A 10 4.49 14.15 -3.42
N ASP A 11 5.26 13.24 -2.82
CA ASP A 11 6.47 12.74 -3.50
C ASP A 11 6.09 11.99 -4.79
N TRP A 12 4.97 11.26 -4.75
CA TRP A 12 4.44 10.48 -5.86
C TRP A 12 2.92 10.63 -5.96
N ALA A 13 2.41 10.71 -7.19
CA ALA A 13 0.98 10.63 -7.51
C ALA A 13 0.69 9.34 -8.28
N ASP A 14 -0.34 8.63 -7.87
CA ASP A 14 -0.68 7.33 -8.45
C ASP A 14 -1.52 7.50 -9.72
N SER A 15 -1.14 6.82 -10.81
CA SER A 15 -1.73 7.01 -12.14
C SER A 15 -2.46 5.78 -12.66
N TRP A 16 -3.70 6.00 -13.11
CA TRP A 16 -4.69 4.96 -13.39
C TRP A 16 -5.32 5.17 -14.76
N ILE A 17 -5.67 4.07 -15.42
CA ILE A 17 -6.49 4.06 -16.64
C ILE A 17 -7.80 3.36 -16.32
N ASP A 18 -8.91 4.01 -16.65
CA ASP A 18 -10.24 3.42 -16.57
C ASP A 18 -10.53 2.59 -17.81
N VAL A 19 -10.62 1.27 -17.62
CA VAL A 19 -10.93 0.29 -18.67
C VAL A 19 -12.33 -0.31 -18.52
N SER A 20 -13.17 0.27 -17.65
CA SER A 20 -14.54 -0.15 -17.47
C SER A 20 -15.45 0.23 -18.66
N LEU A 21 -15.14 1.35 -19.33
CA LEU A 21 -15.86 1.90 -20.49
C LEU A 21 -15.64 1.10 -21.78
N SER A 22 -16.43 1.35 -22.83
CA SER A 22 -16.20 0.72 -24.14
C SER A 22 -14.83 1.06 -24.72
N GLU A 23 -14.27 0.21 -25.58
CA GLU A 23 -12.96 0.47 -26.22
C GLU A 23 -12.92 1.84 -26.92
N LYS A 24 -14.01 2.18 -27.62
CA LYS A 24 -14.16 3.48 -28.30
C LYS A 24 -14.08 4.64 -27.31
N GLU A 25 -14.66 4.52 -26.13
CA GLU A 25 -14.62 5.56 -25.09
C GLU A 25 -13.25 5.65 -24.42
N ILE A 26 -12.59 4.51 -24.18
CA ILE A 26 -11.21 4.48 -23.66
C ILE A 26 -10.28 5.21 -24.65
N PHE A 27 -10.37 4.89 -25.94
CA PHE A 27 -9.49 5.46 -26.96
C PHE A 27 -9.78 6.94 -27.24
N LYS A 28 -11.01 7.41 -26.97
CA LYS A 28 -11.33 8.85 -27.00
C LYS A 28 -10.59 9.62 -25.91
N LYS A 29 -10.32 9.00 -24.75
CA LYS A 29 -9.53 9.61 -23.67
C LYS A 29 -8.03 9.68 -24.00
N PHE A 30 -7.56 8.92 -24.99
CA PHE A 30 -6.16 8.95 -25.42
C PHE A 30 -5.83 10.20 -26.23
N LYS A 31 -4.67 10.81 -25.95
CA LYS A 31 -4.16 11.95 -26.72
C LYS A 31 -3.75 11.54 -28.13
N LYS A 32 -3.66 12.51 -29.04
CA LYS A 32 -3.25 12.31 -30.44
C LYS A 32 -1.99 11.44 -30.58
N SER A 33 -0.93 11.74 -29.83
CA SER A 33 0.33 10.99 -29.89
C SER A 33 0.19 9.51 -29.47
N ALA A 34 -0.67 9.20 -28.50
CA ALA A 34 -0.95 7.82 -28.11
C ALA A 34 -1.67 7.05 -29.23
N ARG A 35 -2.64 7.70 -29.88
CA ARG A 35 -3.39 7.12 -31.01
C ARG A 35 -2.47 6.89 -32.22
N GLU A 36 -1.54 7.79 -32.47
CA GLU A 36 -0.50 7.63 -33.50
C GLU A 36 0.42 6.44 -33.18
N ASP A 37 0.82 6.26 -31.92
CA ASP A 37 1.59 5.09 -31.52
C ASP A 37 0.79 3.79 -31.71
N ILE A 38 -0.49 3.77 -31.38
CA ILE A 38 -1.37 2.60 -31.64
C ILE A 38 -1.45 2.30 -33.14
N VAL A 39 -1.56 3.31 -33.99
CA VAL A 39 -1.53 3.10 -35.46
C VAL A 39 -0.21 2.48 -35.90
N LYS A 40 0.93 2.94 -35.36
CA LYS A 40 2.25 2.37 -35.65
C LYS A 40 2.37 0.92 -35.17
N ILE A 41 1.89 0.63 -33.96
CA ILE A 41 1.86 -0.72 -33.37
C ILE A 41 1.05 -1.67 -34.27
N LYS A 42 -0.15 -1.24 -34.68
CA LYS A 42 -1.01 -2.06 -35.56
C LYS A 42 -0.40 -2.25 -36.95
N LYS A 43 0.13 -1.19 -37.57
CA LYS A 43 0.80 -1.27 -38.89
C LYS A 43 2.07 -2.11 -38.87
N GLY A 44 2.80 -2.10 -37.75
CA GLY A 44 3.99 -2.93 -37.56
C GLY A 44 3.68 -4.40 -37.29
N GLY A 45 2.42 -4.80 -37.17
CA GLY A 45 2.06 -6.21 -36.92
C GLY A 45 2.42 -6.70 -35.51
N TYR A 46 2.62 -5.80 -34.56
CA TYR A 46 2.92 -6.18 -33.18
C TYR A 46 1.77 -6.95 -32.56
N THR A 47 2.11 -7.97 -31.78
CA THR A 47 1.14 -8.79 -31.03
C THR A 47 1.57 -8.93 -29.57
N TYR A 48 0.70 -9.51 -28.74
CA TYR A 48 1.05 -9.87 -27.37
C TYR A 48 0.69 -11.31 -27.06
N GLU A 49 1.40 -11.87 -26.09
CA GLU A 49 1.24 -13.25 -25.62
C GLU A 49 1.34 -13.27 -24.09
N LEU A 50 0.58 -14.13 -23.43
CA LEU A 50 0.67 -14.29 -21.97
C LEU A 50 1.43 -15.56 -21.64
N SER A 51 2.37 -15.45 -20.70
CA SER A 51 3.07 -16.60 -20.14
C SER A 51 2.92 -16.68 -18.63
N THR A 52 2.81 -17.92 -18.15
CA THR A 52 2.98 -18.30 -16.75
C THR A 52 4.16 -19.25 -16.57
N ASP A 53 4.95 -19.48 -17.62
CA ASP A 53 6.16 -20.30 -17.56
C ASP A 53 7.26 -19.54 -16.82
N VAL A 54 7.84 -20.20 -15.82
CA VAL A 54 8.96 -19.69 -15.04
C VAL A 54 10.20 -19.47 -15.91
N ASN A 55 10.40 -20.28 -16.95
CA ASN A 55 11.53 -20.12 -17.88
C ASN A 55 11.38 -18.85 -18.72
N ASP A 56 10.17 -18.54 -19.18
CA ASP A 56 9.88 -17.30 -19.88
C ASP A 56 10.12 -16.09 -18.97
N PHE A 57 9.69 -16.17 -17.72
CA PHE A 57 9.97 -15.13 -16.73
C PHE A 57 11.48 -14.95 -16.52
N LYS A 58 12.23 -16.04 -16.39
CA LYS A 58 13.69 -15.99 -16.22
C LYS A 58 14.36 -15.34 -17.44
N TYR A 59 13.96 -15.75 -18.64
CA TYR A 59 14.44 -15.16 -19.88
C TYR A 59 14.12 -13.66 -19.96
N PHE A 60 12.87 -13.27 -19.67
CA PHE A 60 12.46 -11.87 -19.57
C PHE A 60 13.32 -11.07 -18.59
N TYR A 61 13.52 -11.60 -17.38
CA TYR A 61 14.26 -10.93 -16.33
C TYR A 61 15.70 -10.67 -16.78
N GLU A 62 16.39 -11.71 -17.25
CA GLU A 62 17.81 -11.65 -17.61
C GLU A 62 18.08 -10.89 -18.91
N LYS A 63 17.23 -11.05 -19.92
CA LYS A 63 17.51 -10.56 -21.29
C LYS A 63 16.84 -9.23 -21.60
N LEU A 64 15.71 -8.91 -20.99
CA LEU A 64 15.00 -7.65 -21.26
C LEU A 64 14.95 -6.75 -20.03
N TYR A 65 14.50 -7.23 -18.88
CA TYR A 65 14.25 -6.38 -17.70
C TYR A 65 15.52 -5.78 -17.12
N VAL A 66 16.51 -6.61 -16.76
CA VAL A 66 17.75 -6.15 -16.14
C VAL A 66 18.56 -5.24 -17.08
N PRO A 67 18.81 -5.60 -18.36
CA PRO A 67 19.57 -4.73 -19.27
C PRO A 67 18.86 -3.39 -19.51
N PHE A 68 17.55 -3.41 -19.73
CA PHE A 68 16.76 -2.19 -19.91
C PHE A 68 16.79 -1.28 -18.68
N THR A 69 16.59 -1.85 -17.49
CA THR A 69 16.60 -1.10 -16.23
C THR A 69 17.96 -0.48 -15.97
N LYS A 70 19.06 -1.22 -16.19
CA LYS A 70 20.43 -0.70 -16.07
C LYS A 70 20.73 0.40 -17.09
N SER A 71 20.30 0.23 -18.35
CA SER A 71 20.45 1.25 -19.39
C SER A 71 19.71 2.55 -19.03
N ARG A 72 18.51 2.44 -18.46
CA ARG A 72 17.67 3.59 -18.06
C ARG A 72 18.16 4.32 -16.80
N HIS A 73 18.66 3.59 -15.81
CA HIS A 73 18.91 4.15 -14.47
C HIS A 73 20.38 4.10 -14.03
N GLY A 74 21.27 3.49 -14.82
CA GLY A 74 22.71 3.45 -14.56
C GLY A 74 23.02 2.97 -13.14
N ARG A 75 23.83 3.75 -12.40
CA ARG A 75 24.25 3.45 -11.02
C ARG A 75 23.08 3.48 -10.01
N LEU A 76 21.93 4.05 -10.36
CA LEU A 76 20.74 4.07 -9.51
C LEU A 76 19.92 2.77 -9.64
N ALA A 77 20.21 1.92 -10.62
CA ALA A 77 19.69 0.55 -10.71
C ALA A 77 20.39 -0.37 -9.69
N TYR A 78 20.28 -0.08 -8.39
CA TYR A 78 20.93 -0.88 -7.36
C TYR A 78 20.16 -2.20 -7.10
N PRO A 79 20.84 -3.38 -7.04
CA PRO A 79 20.21 -4.67 -6.78
C PRO A 79 19.46 -4.79 -5.45
N LYS A 80 19.76 -3.90 -4.49
CA LYS A 80 19.15 -3.88 -3.15
C LYS A 80 17.79 -3.18 -3.08
N TRP A 81 17.33 -2.53 -4.15
CA TRP A 81 15.99 -1.95 -4.22
C TRP A 81 15.01 -2.96 -4.81
N TRP A 82 13.72 -2.81 -4.45
CA TRP A 82 12.57 -3.55 -5.01
C TRP A 82 12.62 -3.76 -6.54
N THR A 83 13.27 -2.86 -7.27
CA THR A 83 13.38 -2.83 -8.73
C THR A 83 14.27 -3.90 -9.35
N LEU A 84 15.09 -4.65 -8.61
CA LEU A 84 15.89 -5.75 -9.19
C LEU A 84 15.86 -7.02 -8.34
N ASN A 85 14.94 -7.12 -7.38
CA ASN A 85 14.84 -8.28 -6.48
C ASN A 85 14.26 -9.51 -7.20
N TYR A 86 15.14 -10.34 -7.78
CA TYR A 86 14.74 -11.53 -8.53
C TYR A 86 13.89 -12.49 -7.69
N GLU A 87 14.33 -12.80 -6.46
CA GLU A 87 13.68 -13.81 -5.59
C GLU A 87 12.23 -13.44 -5.25
N GLU A 88 11.99 -12.16 -4.98
CA GLU A 88 10.65 -11.66 -4.74
C GLU A 88 9.78 -11.70 -6.00
N MET A 89 10.32 -11.23 -7.13
CA MET A 89 9.59 -11.22 -8.39
C MET A 89 9.22 -12.65 -8.84
N ILE A 90 10.17 -13.59 -8.76
CA ILE A 90 9.93 -14.98 -9.13
C ILE A 90 9.00 -15.68 -8.13
N GLY A 91 9.09 -15.36 -6.83
CA GLY A 91 8.17 -15.88 -5.82
C GLY A 91 6.72 -15.51 -6.13
N MET A 92 6.47 -14.24 -6.46
CA MET A 92 5.13 -13.77 -6.85
C MET A 92 4.64 -14.38 -8.17
N PHE A 93 5.54 -14.57 -9.13
CA PHE A 93 5.23 -15.20 -10.40
C PHE A 93 4.84 -16.67 -10.21
N LYS A 94 5.64 -17.44 -9.46
CA LYS A 94 5.38 -18.84 -9.10
C LYS A 94 4.08 -19.03 -8.32
N SER A 95 3.68 -18.05 -7.50
CA SER A 95 2.39 -18.11 -6.79
C SER A 95 1.17 -17.90 -7.68
N LYS A 96 1.34 -17.78 -9.02
CA LYS A 96 0.29 -17.50 -10.01
C LYS A 96 -0.47 -16.19 -9.75
N ARG A 97 0.11 -15.27 -8.98
CA ARG A 97 -0.44 -13.93 -8.69
C ARG A 97 -0.03 -12.91 -9.74
N ALA A 98 0.90 -13.28 -10.61
CA ALA A 98 1.36 -12.50 -11.73
C ALA A 98 1.38 -13.32 -13.02
N LYS A 99 1.33 -12.64 -14.16
CA LYS A 99 1.54 -13.19 -15.50
C LYS A 99 2.52 -12.31 -16.25
N LEU A 100 3.25 -12.88 -17.20
CA LEU A 100 4.13 -12.12 -18.08
C LEU A 100 3.37 -11.85 -19.37
N LEU A 101 3.24 -10.59 -19.74
CA LEU A 101 2.70 -10.17 -21.02
C LEU A 101 3.87 -9.82 -21.93
N TRP A 102 4.12 -10.67 -22.92
CA TRP A 102 5.10 -10.49 -23.97
C TRP A 102 4.56 -9.59 -25.09
N ILE A 103 5.42 -8.76 -25.66
CA ILE A 103 5.19 -8.04 -26.91
C ILE A 103 6.09 -8.66 -27.98
N LYS A 104 5.49 -9.01 -29.11
CA LYS A 104 6.18 -9.68 -30.23
C LYS A 104 6.20 -8.80 -31.47
N ASP A 105 7.32 -8.85 -32.17
CA ASP A 105 7.54 -8.32 -33.52
C ASP A 105 7.85 -9.52 -34.41
N GLY A 106 6.83 -10.01 -35.14
CA GLY A 106 6.85 -11.36 -35.72
C GLY A 106 7.01 -12.43 -34.62
N ASP A 107 8.02 -13.28 -34.74
CA ASP A 107 8.34 -14.33 -33.75
C ASP A 107 9.24 -13.85 -32.62
N LYS A 108 9.75 -12.61 -32.70
CA LYS A 108 10.71 -12.10 -31.73
C LYS A 108 10.04 -11.42 -30.55
N TYR A 109 10.41 -11.79 -29.32
CA TYR A 109 10.08 -11.04 -28.11
C TYR A 109 10.90 -9.75 -28.02
N VAL A 110 10.23 -8.60 -28.11
CA VAL A 110 10.89 -7.28 -28.12
C VAL A 110 10.62 -6.46 -26.86
N ALA A 111 9.55 -6.77 -26.13
CA ALA A 111 9.26 -6.16 -24.85
C ALA A 111 8.43 -7.11 -23.99
N GLY A 112 8.39 -6.88 -22.68
CA GLY A 112 7.56 -7.63 -21.77
C GLY A 112 7.18 -6.82 -20.54
N VAL A 113 6.06 -7.18 -19.93
CA VAL A 113 5.64 -6.61 -18.65
C VAL A 113 5.06 -7.67 -17.72
N VAL A 114 5.48 -7.64 -16.46
CA VAL A 114 4.86 -8.47 -15.42
C VAL A 114 3.59 -7.79 -14.93
N MET A 115 2.46 -8.48 -15.14
CA MET A 115 1.11 -8.06 -14.80
C MET A 115 0.68 -8.71 -13.48
N PHE A 116 0.46 -7.89 -12.45
CA PHE A 116 -0.17 -8.33 -11.19
C PHE A 116 -1.66 -8.01 -11.21
N ASN A 117 -2.44 -8.80 -10.47
CA ASN A 117 -3.88 -8.60 -10.37
C ASN A 117 -4.30 -8.53 -8.90
N ARG A 118 -5.16 -7.56 -8.58
CA ARG A 118 -5.84 -7.48 -7.29
C ARG A 118 -7.31 -7.12 -7.52
N GLY A 119 -8.19 -8.09 -7.33
CA GLY A 119 -9.62 -7.92 -7.66
C GLY A 119 -9.82 -7.55 -9.12
N LYS A 120 -10.47 -6.41 -9.37
CA LYS A 120 -10.73 -5.88 -10.72
C LYS A 120 -9.71 -4.84 -11.20
N ILE A 121 -8.51 -4.85 -10.62
CA ILE A 121 -7.42 -3.93 -10.96
C ILE A 121 -6.23 -4.74 -11.48
N ALA A 122 -5.71 -4.33 -12.64
CA ALA A 122 -4.48 -4.84 -13.24
C ALA A 122 -3.31 -3.88 -12.99
N TYR A 123 -2.11 -4.43 -12.78
CA TYR A 123 -0.90 -3.69 -12.41
C TYR A 123 0.28 -4.12 -13.28
N PRO A 124 0.53 -3.45 -14.41
CA PRO A 124 1.79 -3.57 -15.16
C PRO A 124 2.91 -2.91 -14.36
N ILE A 125 3.82 -3.69 -13.76
CA ILE A 125 4.88 -3.15 -12.89
C ILE A 125 6.26 -3.28 -13.55
N TYR A 126 6.71 -4.50 -13.80
CA TYR A 126 8.08 -4.75 -14.23
C TYR A 126 8.15 -4.76 -15.76
N MET A 127 8.56 -3.64 -16.35
CA MET A 127 8.68 -3.46 -17.80
C MET A 127 10.12 -3.71 -18.26
N GLY A 128 10.31 -4.60 -19.23
CA GLY A 128 11.58 -4.87 -19.88
C GLY A 128 11.44 -4.71 -21.39
N ILE A 129 12.45 -4.14 -22.05
CA ILE A 129 12.44 -3.91 -23.49
C ILE A 129 13.80 -4.32 -24.05
N ASP A 130 13.80 -4.96 -25.22
CA ASP A 130 15.02 -5.25 -25.96
C ASP A 130 15.71 -3.93 -26.36
N ILE A 131 16.94 -3.75 -25.85
CA ILE A 131 17.76 -2.55 -26.09
C ILE A 131 18.61 -2.66 -27.36
N GLY A 132 18.47 -3.74 -28.14
CA GLY A 132 19.22 -3.95 -29.38
C GLY A 132 18.90 -2.94 -30.50
N SER A 133 17.81 -2.18 -30.39
CA SER A 133 17.53 -1.03 -31.28
C SER A 133 16.68 0.06 -30.62
N ASP A 134 16.93 1.32 -31.01
CA ASP A 134 16.11 2.47 -30.59
C ASP A 134 14.64 2.35 -31.01
N TYR A 135 14.39 1.60 -32.09
CA TYR A 135 13.06 1.30 -32.59
C TYR A 135 12.25 0.52 -31.55
N TRP A 136 12.80 -0.56 -30.99
CA TRP A 136 12.14 -1.35 -29.95
C TRP A 136 11.95 -0.56 -28.65
N ILE A 137 12.89 0.31 -28.27
CA ILE A 137 12.73 1.16 -27.08
C ILE A 137 11.48 2.05 -27.23
N LYS A 138 11.31 2.69 -28.39
CA LYS A 138 10.18 3.59 -28.67
C LYS A 138 8.86 2.83 -28.80
N CYS A 139 8.82 1.81 -29.65
CA CYS A 139 7.60 1.04 -29.94
C CYS A 139 7.22 0.09 -28.81
N GLY A 140 8.17 -0.60 -28.19
CA GLY A 140 7.95 -1.52 -27.08
C GLY A 140 7.37 -0.85 -25.85
N SER A 141 7.83 0.37 -25.52
CA SER A 141 7.25 1.13 -24.41
C SER A 141 5.77 1.40 -24.67
N ALA A 142 5.42 1.88 -25.87
CA ALA A 142 4.03 2.18 -26.20
C ALA A 142 3.16 0.92 -26.30
N ALA A 143 3.71 -0.17 -26.85
CA ALA A 143 3.04 -1.46 -26.98
C ALA A 143 2.69 -2.04 -25.60
N ILE A 144 3.60 -1.96 -24.62
CA ILE A 144 3.31 -2.37 -23.24
C ILE A 144 2.05 -1.69 -22.72
N TYR A 145 1.94 -0.36 -22.82
CA TYR A 145 0.75 0.36 -22.34
C TYR A 145 -0.51 -0.03 -23.11
N TYR A 146 -0.42 -0.08 -24.45
CA TYR A 146 -1.55 -0.44 -25.31
C TYR A 146 -2.08 -1.84 -25.00
N PHE A 147 -1.24 -2.86 -25.05
CA PHE A 147 -1.66 -4.24 -24.82
C PHE A 147 -2.02 -4.53 -23.37
N SER A 148 -1.44 -3.83 -22.38
CA SER A 148 -1.93 -3.90 -20.99
C SER A 148 -3.38 -3.44 -20.88
N VAL A 149 -3.76 -2.38 -21.60
CA VAL A 149 -5.14 -1.86 -21.62
C VAL A 149 -6.09 -2.82 -22.31
N ILE A 150 -5.71 -3.32 -23.50
CA ILE A 150 -6.51 -4.28 -24.27
C ILE A 150 -6.75 -5.55 -23.45
N TRP A 151 -5.68 -6.16 -22.97
CA TRP A 151 -5.76 -7.38 -22.17
C TRP A 151 -6.65 -7.18 -20.93
N ALA A 152 -6.46 -6.07 -20.20
CA ALA A 152 -7.27 -5.78 -19.02
C ALA A 152 -8.76 -5.62 -19.37
N LYS A 153 -9.07 -4.95 -20.48
CA LYS A 153 -10.45 -4.78 -20.96
C LYS A 153 -11.10 -6.12 -21.30
N GLU A 154 -10.42 -6.96 -22.09
CA GLU A 154 -10.91 -8.27 -22.52
C GLU A 154 -11.11 -9.24 -21.36
N ASN A 155 -10.32 -9.11 -20.31
CA ASN A 155 -10.39 -9.97 -19.12
C ASN A 155 -11.28 -9.38 -18.01
N GLY A 156 -12.11 -8.38 -18.34
CA GLY A 156 -13.13 -7.86 -17.44
C GLY A 156 -12.60 -7.12 -16.20
N PHE A 157 -11.38 -6.57 -16.29
CA PHE A 157 -10.87 -5.61 -15.32
C PHE A 157 -11.61 -4.27 -15.48
N LYS A 158 -11.54 -3.44 -14.44
CA LYS A 158 -12.15 -2.10 -14.43
C LYS A 158 -11.10 -1.01 -14.47
N LEU A 159 -9.91 -1.29 -13.92
CA LEU A 159 -8.85 -0.32 -13.77
C LEU A 159 -7.49 -0.94 -14.10
N VAL A 160 -6.60 -0.14 -14.70
CA VAL A 160 -5.18 -0.47 -14.85
C VAL A 160 -4.38 0.57 -14.08
N ARG A 161 -3.66 0.17 -13.03
CA ARG A 161 -2.74 1.03 -12.29
C ARG A 161 -1.37 0.94 -12.93
N ILE A 162 -0.95 2.00 -13.61
CA ILE A 162 0.28 2.01 -14.41
C ILE A 162 1.48 2.62 -13.66
N GLY A 163 1.46 2.49 -12.33
CA GLY A 163 2.49 2.96 -11.41
C GLY A 163 2.47 4.48 -11.17
N ASP A 164 3.32 4.93 -10.28
CA ASP A 164 3.30 6.32 -9.82
C ASP A 164 4.07 7.27 -10.75
N VAL A 165 3.84 8.57 -10.59
CA VAL A 165 4.54 9.67 -11.26
C VAL A 165 5.01 10.70 -10.25
N ARG A 166 6.12 11.38 -10.53
CA ARG A 166 6.54 12.53 -9.72
C ARG A 166 5.46 13.61 -9.77
N ALA A 167 5.29 14.34 -8.68
CA ALA A 167 4.33 15.44 -8.59
C ALA A 167 4.73 16.72 -9.36
N PHE A 168 5.53 16.60 -10.42
CA PHE A 168 5.87 17.71 -11.30
C PHE A 168 5.13 17.55 -12.62
N LEU A 169 4.28 18.51 -12.95
CA LEU A 169 3.41 18.49 -14.12
C LEU A 169 4.22 18.50 -15.43
N ASN A 170 5.47 18.95 -15.43
CA ASN A 170 6.39 18.91 -16.58
C ASN A 170 7.24 17.63 -16.66
N ASP A 171 7.15 16.72 -15.68
CA ASP A 171 7.95 15.49 -15.67
C ASP A 171 7.70 14.64 -16.93
N GLY A 172 8.77 14.16 -17.54
CA GLY A 172 8.71 13.44 -18.81
C GLY A 172 7.92 12.13 -18.71
N LEU A 173 8.08 11.38 -17.61
CA LEU A 173 7.34 10.14 -17.39
C LEU A 173 5.85 10.44 -17.14
N PHE A 174 5.54 11.49 -16.37
CA PHE A 174 4.16 11.92 -16.18
C PHE A 174 3.51 12.34 -17.52
N GLN A 175 4.17 13.19 -18.30
CA GLN A 175 3.70 13.59 -19.63
C GLN A 175 3.49 12.38 -20.55
N TYR A 176 4.42 11.43 -20.52
CA TYR A 176 4.33 10.19 -21.28
C TYR A 176 3.15 9.32 -20.83
N LYS A 177 2.91 9.14 -19.54
CA LYS A 177 1.74 8.37 -19.05
C LYS A 177 0.43 9.10 -19.38
N ARG A 178 0.38 10.43 -19.25
CA ARG A 178 -0.84 11.24 -19.49
C ARG A 178 -1.42 11.08 -20.89
N LYS A 179 -0.59 10.77 -21.90
CA LYS A 179 -1.11 10.55 -23.27
C LYS A 179 -2.09 9.37 -23.33
N TRP A 180 -1.98 8.40 -22.42
CA TRP A 180 -2.83 7.21 -22.32
C TRP A 180 -4.14 7.46 -21.54
N GLY A 181 -4.60 8.71 -21.42
CA GLY A 181 -5.91 9.01 -20.82
C GLY A 181 -5.98 8.74 -19.32
N VAL A 182 -4.85 8.90 -18.62
CA VAL A 182 -4.74 8.57 -17.20
C VAL A 182 -5.49 9.56 -16.33
N PHE A 183 -6.01 9.08 -15.21
CA PHE A 183 -6.43 9.92 -14.09
C PHE A 183 -5.53 9.67 -12.87
N LEU A 184 -5.42 10.69 -12.02
CA LEU A 184 -4.70 10.61 -10.75
C LEU A 184 -5.67 10.18 -9.65
N ASN A 185 -5.24 9.22 -8.83
CA ASN A 185 -6.03 8.79 -7.68
C ASN A 185 -5.80 9.74 -6.48
N GLU A 186 -6.90 10.11 -5.81
CA GLU A 186 -6.87 10.99 -4.64
C GLU A 186 -6.54 10.25 -3.34
N ASN A 187 -6.59 8.91 -3.33
CA ASN A 187 -6.25 8.10 -2.16
C ASN A 187 -4.73 8.00 -1.96
N TYR A 188 -4.19 9.01 -1.28
CA TYR A 188 -2.82 9.09 -0.77
C TYR A 188 -2.57 8.10 0.36
N SER A 189 -2.41 6.82 0.06
CA SER A 189 -2.10 5.81 1.09
C SER A 189 -0.63 5.38 1.14
N ARG A 190 0.25 5.90 0.27
CA ARG A 190 1.61 5.34 0.11
C ARG A 190 2.78 6.30 -0.11
N SER A 191 2.58 7.61 -0.20
CA SER A 191 3.65 8.51 -0.63
C SER A 191 4.10 9.42 0.50
N GLY A 192 5.42 9.48 0.71
CA GLY A 192 6.04 10.56 1.45
C GLY A 192 5.59 11.93 0.92
N ILE A 193 5.71 12.95 1.74
CA ILE A 193 5.38 14.32 1.39
C ILE A 193 6.64 15.18 1.34
N ILE A 194 6.66 16.13 0.43
CA ILE A 194 7.67 17.17 0.31
C ILE A 194 7.06 18.47 0.81
N GLY A 195 7.64 19.07 1.84
CA GLY A 195 7.31 20.42 2.26
C GLY A 195 8.13 21.44 1.49
N LEU A 196 7.51 22.20 0.60
CA LEU A 196 8.17 23.29 -0.14
C LEU A 196 7.92 24.63 0.56
N LYS A 197 8.97 25.26 1.09
CA LYS A 197 8.94 26.64 1.59
C LYS A 197 9.71 27.56 0.66
N ILE A 198 9.07 28.64 0.23
CA ILE A 198 9.66 29.60 -0.70
C ILE A 198 10.16 30.80 0.10
N CYS A 199 11.48 30.96 0.21
CA CYS A 199 12.08 31.94 1.12
C CYS A 199 12.50 33.27 0.45
N ASN A 200 12.94 33.26 -0.81
CA ASN A 200 13.47 34.45 -1.48
C ASN A 200 12.85 34.67 -2.87
N LEU A 201 11.75 35.43 -2.91
CA LEU A 201 11.04 35.74 -4.17
C LEU A 201 11.73 36.81 -5.03
N GLY A 202 12.73 37.51 -4.50
CA GLY A 202 13.57 38.42 -5.29
C GLY A 202 14.65 37.69 -6.09
N SER A 203 14.91 36.42 -5.78
CA SER A 203 15.93 35.63 -6.47
C SER A 203 15.45 35.14 -7.83
N SER A 204 16.20 35.48 -8.89
CA SER A 204 15.96 34.98 -10.25
C SER A 204 16.02 33.44 -10.31
N ALA A 205 16.85 32.80 -9.49
CA ALA A 205 16.93 31.35 -9.42
C ALA A 205 15.62 30.73 -8.88
N VAL A 206 15.00 31.33 -7.86
CA VAL A 206 13.72 30.86 -7.31
C VAL A 206 12.58 31.07 -8.31
N ILE A 207 12.54 32.23 -8.97
CA ILE A 207 11.55 32.54 -10.02
C ILE A 207 11.68 31.54 -11.18
N ASN A 208 12.90 31.30 -11.66
CA ASN A 208 13.15 30.34 -12.74
C ASN A 208 12.82 28.91 -12.32
N PHE A 209 13.09 28.52 -11.07
CA PHE A 209 12.72 27.21 -10.56
C PHE A 209 11.20 27.01 -10.60
N LEU A 210 10.43 27.97 -10.09
CA LEU A 210 8.96 27.88 -10.06
C LEU A 210 8.33 27.90 -11.46
N GLU A 211 8.89 28.69 -12.39
CA GLU A 211 8.41 28.78 -13.77
C GLU A 211 8.62 27.45 -14.54
N ASN A 212 9.77 26.79 -14.31
CA ASN A 212 10.12 25.57 -15.03
C ASN A 212 9.56 24.29 -14.39
N ASN A 213 9.18 24.34 -13.12
CA ASN A 213 8.72 23.17 -12.35
C ASN A 213 7.28 23.35 -11.87
N PRO A 214 6.27 23.40 -12.76
CA PRO A 214 4.87 23.33 -12.34
C PRO A 214 4.63 22.01 -11.60
N PHE A 215 3.92 22.05 -10.49
CA PHE A 215 3.81 20.91 -9.58
C PHE A 215 2.40 20.66 -9.07
N ILE A 216 2.16 19.45 -8.59
CA ILE A 216 0.94 19.06 -7.88
C ILE A 216 1.16 19.33 -6.40
N TYR A 217 0.14 19.83 -5.72
CA TYR A 217 0.13 20.01 -4.27
C TYR A 217 -1.15 19.43 -3.67
N ILE A 218 -1.07 19.10 -2.39
CA ILE A 218 -2.19 18.57 -1.61
C ILE A 218 -2.80 19.73 -0.82
N SER A 219 -4.12 19.90 -0.96
CA SER A 219 -4.89 20.71 -0.03
C SER A 219 -6.26 20.12 0.25
N LYS A 220 -6.68 20.16 1.52
CA LYS A 220 -7.93 19.54 2.02
C LYS A 220 -8.10 18.10 1.54
N LYS A 221 -7.00 17.32 1.53
CA LYS A 221 -6.92 15.93 1.03
C LYS A 221 -7.24 15.77 -0.47
N LYS A 222 -7.14 16.84 -1.26
CA LYS A 222 -7.36 16.85 -2.71
C LYS A 222 -6.11 17.27 -3.45
N LEU A 223 -5.95 16.75 -4.67
CA LEU A 223 -4.88 17.16 -5.56
C LEU A 223 -5.24 18.38 -6.37
N LYS A 224 -4.30 19.30 -6.46
CA LYS A 224 -4.40 20.52 -7.24
C LYS A 224 -3.06 20.78 -7.92
N GLY A 225 -3.06 21.45 -9.06
CA GLY A 225 -1.81 21.87 -9.70
C GLY A 225 -1.52 23.34 -9.47
N PHE A 226 -0.24 23.67 -9.39
CA PHE A 226 0.28 25.03 -9.31
C PHE A 226 1.21 25.27 -10.48
N ILE A 227 1.00 26.38 -11.18
CA ILE A 227 1.74 26.78 -12.36
C ILE A 227 2.06 28.27 -12.21
N PHE A 228 3.30 28.65 -12.48
CA PHE A 228 3.73 30.03 -12.47
C PHE A 228 4.33 30.41 -13.83
N SER A 229 4.01 31.61 -14.30
CA SER A 229 4.62 32.26 -15.46
C SER A 229 5.10 33.65 -15.05
N LYS A 230 6.35 33.99 -15.38
CA LYS A 230 6.84 35.36 -15.13
C LYS A 230 6.18 36.39 -16.04
N LYS A 231 5.70 35.96 -17.21
CA LYS A 231 4.98 36.77 -18.17
C LYS A 231 3.53 36.94 -17.74
N ASN A 232 2.96 38.09 -18.09
CA ASN A 232 1.52 38.27 -18.07
C ASN A 232 0.91 37.46 -19.21
N LEU A 233 0.13 36.44 -18.87
CA LEU A 233 -0.47 35.50 -19.81
C LEU A 233 -1.78 36.05 -20.37
N THR A 234 -1.98 35.85 -21.66
CA THR A 234 -3.27 36.05 -22.34
C THR A 234 -4.23 34.88 -22.03
N ALA A 235 -5.53 35.09 -22.27
CA ALA A 235 -6.53 34.03 -22.11
C ALA A 235 -6.23 32.77 -22.95
N GLY A 236 -5.74 32.95 -24.19
CA GLY A 236 -5.37 31.84 -25.07
C GLY A 236 -4.16 31.05 -24.54
N GLU A 237 -3.16 31.73 -23.97
CA GLU A 237 -2.00 31.07 -23.36
C GLU A 237 -2.39 30.31 -22.09
N VAL A 238 -3.28 30.88 -21.28
CA VAL A 238 -3.86 30.21 -20.10
C VAL A 238 -4.60 28.94 -20.51
N GLN A 239 -5.41 29.00 -21.57
CA GLN A 239 -6.11 27.83 -22.10
C GLN A 239 -5.14 26.76 -22.60
N SER A 240 -4.06 27.16 -23.30
CA SER A 240 -3.01 26.24 -23.74
C SER A 240 -2.32 25.56 -22.55
N ILE A 241 -2.00 26.31 -21.50
CA ILE A 241 -1.43 25.80 -20.25
C ILE A 241 -2.39 24.80 -19.58
N PHE A 242 -3.68 25.12 -19.51
CA PHE A 242 -4.69 24.22 -18.96
C PHE A 242 -4.73 22.89 -19.73
N HIS A 243 -4.84 22.92 -21.06
CA HIS A 243 -4.82 21.70 -21.89
C HIS A 243 -3.50 20.91 -21.75
N LYS A 244 -2.39 21.63 -21.56
CA LYS A 244 -1.08 21.02 -21.37
C LYS A 244 -0.97 20.31 -20.02
N TYR A 245 -1.48 20.87 -18.93
CA TYR A 245 -1.17 20.37 -17.58
C TYR A 245 -2.34 19.77 -16.82
N PHE A 246 -3.59 20.11 -17.15
CA PHE A 246 -4.74 19.54 -16.45
C PHE A 246 -4.79 18.04 -16.69
N THR A 247 -4.98 17.31 -15.60
CA THR A 247 -5.08 15.85 -15.60
C THR A 247 -6.27 15.49 -14.73
N THR A 248 -7.14 14.61 -15.22
CA THR A 248 -8.27 14.10 -14.44
C THR A 248 -7.80 13.58 -13.08
N GLY A 249 -8.53 13.88 -12.01
CA GLY A 249 -8.09 13.64 -10.62
C GLY A 249 -7.48 14.86 -9.94
N LEU A 250 -7.00 15.86 -10.70
CA LEU A 250 -6.77 17.19 -10.17
C LEU A 250 -8.12 17.91 -10.01
N LYS A 251 -8.36 18.51 -8.83
CA LYS A 251 -9.56 19.31 -8.58
C LYS A 251 -9.50 20.68 -9.23
N SER A 252 -8.31 21.26 -9.32
CA SER A 252 -8.11 22.57 -9.96
C SER A 252 -6.66 22.76 -10.41
N LEU A 253 -6.46 23.73 -11.30
CA LEU A 253 -5.16 24.34 -11.55
C LEU A 253 -5.17 25.79 -11.10
N ILE A 254 -4.15 26.17 -10.34
CA ILE A 254 -3.82 27.56 -10.05
C ILE A 254 -2.73 27.98 -11.04
N ILE A 255 -3.02 29.02 -11.81
CA ILE A 255 -2.07 29.64 -12.73
C ILE A 255 -1.80 31.05 -12.22
N VAL A 256 -0.55 31.30 -11.81
CA VAL A 256 -0.07 32.61 -11.41
C VAL A 256 0.70 33.22 -12.57
N SER A 257 0.22 34.37 -13.05
CA SER A 257 0.77 35.09 -14.19
C SER A 257 1.34 36.43 -13.72
N GLY A 258 2.61 36.66 -13.99
CA GLY A 258 3.34 37.86 -13.58
C GLY A 258 4.05 37.72 -12.23
N THR A 259 5.27 38.25 -12.13
CA THR A 259 6.10 38.19 -10.91
C THR A 259 5.49 38.94 -9.73
N HIS A 260 4.81 40.07 -9.97
CA HIS A 260 4.13 40.84 -8.94
C HIS A 260 2.99 40.04 -8.27
N ALA A 261 2.27 39.24 -9.06
CA ALA A 261 1.18 38.40 -8.56
C ALA A 261 1.67 37.24 -7.68
N LEU A 262 2.90 36.76 -7.90
CA LEU A 262 3.47 35.61 -7.17
C LEU A 262 3.66 35.87 -5.67
N SER A 263 4.14 37.05 -5.28
CA SER A 263 4.33 37.39 -3.86
C SER A 263 3.00 37.45 -3.12
N TYR A 264 2.00 38.08 -3.75
CA TYR A 264 0.63 38.08 -3.23
C TYR A 264 0.07 36.66 -3.16
N ALA A 265 0.41 35.82 -4.14
CA ALA A 265 -0.04 34.45 -4.22
C ALA A 265 0.37 33.57 -3.07
N LEU A 266 1.66 33.59 -2.78
CA LEU A 266 2.23 32.74 -1.76
C LEU A 266 1.86 33.23 -0.35
N LYS A 267 1.74 34.56 -0.16
CA LYS A 267 1.28 35.12 1.12
C LYS A 267 -0.19 34.79 1.43
N ASN A 268 -1.02 34.61 0.42
CA ASN A 268 -2.46 34.37 0.58
C ASN A 268 -2.89 32.95 0.18
N PHE A 269 -1.94 32.02 0.06
CA PHE A 269 -2.18 30.65 -0.43
C PHE A 269 -3.33 29.94 0.31
N ASP A 270 -3.43 30.11 1.64
CA ASP A 270 -4.53 29.57 2.47
C ASP A 270 -5.86 30.35 2.39
N ARG A 271 -5.82 31.63 2.01
CA ARG A 271 -7.01 32.50 1.97
C ARG A 271 -7.79 32.30 0.68
N TRP A 272 -7.10 32.05 -0.43
CA TRP A 272 -7.72 31.83 -1.73
C TRP A 272 -8.60 30.59 -1.80
N GLU A 273 -8.34 29.60 -0.95
CA GLU A 273 -9.18 28.40 -0.86
C GLU A 273 -10.52 28.62 -0.16
N ARG A 274 -10.77 29.82 0.39
CA ARG A 274 -11.94 30.14 1.21
C ARG A 274 -12.91 31.15 0.59
N ARG A 275 -12.50 31.95 -0.40
CA ARG A 275 -13.39 32.95 -1.04
C ARG A 275 -14.04 32.39 -2.31
N ARG A 276 -15.37 32.51 -2.39
CA ARG A 276 -16.22 32.11 -3.53
C ARG A 276 -16.70 33.33 -4.30
N GLU A 277 -15.85 34.08 -5.02
CA GLU A 277 -16.36 35.20 -5.82
C GLU A 277 -15.72 35.32 -7.22
N LEU A 278 -16.63 35.51 -8.18
CA LEU A 278 -16.60 35.79 -9.62
C LEU A 278 -16.02 34.77 -10.65
N VAL A 279 -16.86 34.50 -11.65
CA VAL A 279 -16.65 33.60 -12.80
C VAL A 279 -16.52 34.46 -14.05
N LEU A 280 -15.44 34.31 -14.82
CA LEU A 280 -15.38 34.83 -16.19
C LEU A 280 -15.71 33.67 -17.15
N PRO A 281 -16.74 33.80 -17.99
CA PRO A 281 -17.03 32.80 -19.01
C PRO A 281 -15.95 32.91 -20.11
N LEU A 282 -15.02 31.96 -20.13
CA LEU A 282 -14.31 31.66 -21.38
C LEU A 282 -15.31 30.89 -22.25
N ASN A 283 -15.67 31.43 -23.40
CA ASN A 283 -16.62 30.88 -24.39
C ASN A 283 -16.18 29.52 -24.99
N THR A 284 -15.87 28.51 -24.18
CA THR A 284 -15.36 27.19 -24.63
C THR A 284 -15.65 26.02 -23.68
N GLY A 285 -16.53 26.14 -22.68
CA GLY A 285 -16.90 25.00 -21.85
C GLY A 285 -15.94 24.68 -20.68
N VAL A 286 -15.19 25.67 -20.19
CA VAL A 286 -14.25 25.56 -19.05
C VAL A 286 -14.42 26.80 -18.17
N ALA A 287 -14.73 26.62 -16.87
CA ALA A 287 -14.92 27.73 -15.95
C ALA A 287 -13.57 28.25 -15.47
N SER A 288 -13.17 29.44 -15.93
CA SER A 288 -12.01 30.18 -15.41
C SER A 288 -12.45 31.29 -14.46
N ARG A 289 -11.67 31.54 -13.41
CA ARG A 289 -11.92 32.59 -12.41
C ARG A 289 -10.66 33.42 -12.23
N GLU A 290 -10.76 34.74 -12.43
CA GLU A 290 -9.70 35.66 -12.02
C GLU A 290 -9.91 36.02 -10.55
N ILE A 291 -8.93 35.67 -9.70
CA ILE A 291 -9.03 35.89 -8.26
C ILE A 291 -8.52 37.30 -7.90
N PHE A 292 -7.42 37.73 -8.53
CA PHE A 292 -6.81 39.06 -8.37
C PHE A 292 -5.63 39.24 -9.35
N SER A 293 -5.54 40.38 -10.04
CA SER A 293 -4.40 40.88 -10.84
C SER A 293 -3.43 39.80 -11.39
N GLY A 294 -3.91 38.94 -12.29
CA GLY A 294 -3.08 37.90 -12.94
C GLY A 294 -3.05 36.52 -12.25
N ILE A 295 -3.91 36.24 -11.27
CA ILE A 295 -4.09 34.91 -10.69
C ILE A 295 -5.39 34.31 -11.20
N LEU A 296 -5.27 33.16 -11.88
CA LEU A 296 -6.38 32.45 -12.49
C LEU A 296 -6.54 31.07 -11.85
N LEU A 297 -7.74 30.79 -11.34
CA LEU A 297 -8.15 29.46 -10.89
C LEU A 297 -9.07 28.87 -11.96
N ILE A 298 -8.74 27.67 -12.43
CA ILE A 298 -9.53 26.98 -13.45
C ILE A 298 -10.10 25.69 -12.86
N GLU A 299 -11.42 25.53 -12.99
CA GLU A 299 -12.19 24.36 -12.59
C GLU A 299 -12.93 23.77 -13.80
N PRO A 300 -13.10 22.44 -13.92
CA PRO A 300 -13.87 21.85 -15.01
C PRO A 300 -15.37 22.23 -14.91
N GLU A 301 -16.00 22.64 -16.01
CA GLU A 301 -17.45 22.86 -16.09
C GLU A 301 -18.19 21.52 -16.09
N LYS A 302 -18.78 21.15 -14.95
CA LYS A 302 -19.59 19.93 -14.73
C LYS A 302 -18.86 18.63 -15.10
N GLU A 303 -18.67 17.76 -14.11
CA GLU A 303 -18.39 16.35 -14.36
C GLU A 303 -19.42 15.82 -15.36
N SER A 304 -19.00 15.49 -16.60
CA SER A 304 -19.84 14.70 -17.48
C SER A 304 -20.19 13.42 -16.72
N GLU A 305 -21.48 13.10 -16.63
CA GLU A 305 -22.08 12.00 -15.86
C GLU A 305 -21.62 10.57 -16.29
N SER A 306 -20.43 10.40 -16.87
CA SER A 306 -19.89 9.16 -17.41
C SER A 306 -18.78 8.52 -16.57
N ALA A 307 -18.63 8.89 -15.30
CA ALA A 307 -17.86 8.08 -14.33
C ALA A 307 -18.34 8.30 -12.88
N ARG A 308 -19.47 7.69 -12.51
CA ARG A 308 -19.82 7.47 -11.10
C ARG A 308 -18.94 6.34 -10.56
N ILE A 309 -17.86 6.67 -9.86
CA ILE A 309 -17.06 5.71 -9.10
C ILE A 309 -17.71 5.57 -7.73
N TYR A 310 -18.24 4.38 -7.44
CA TYR A 310 -18.72 4.02 -6.12
C TYR A 310 -17.52 3.88 -5.17
N TYR A 311 -17.55 4.63 -4.07
CA TYR A 311 -16.61 4.49 -2.96
C TYR A 311 -16.90 3.19 -2.22
N TYR A 312 -15.90 2.31 -2.11
CA TYR A 312 -15.83 1.40 -0.97
C TYR A 312 -14.87 2.01 0.04
N ASP A 313 -15.47 2.52 1.11
CA ASP A 313 -14.79 3.06 2.28
C ASP A 313 -14.15 1.89 3.04
N ILE A 314 -12.82 1.80 2.97
CA ILE A 314 -12.06 1.02 3.95
C ILE A 314 -11.55 2.06 4.94
N LYS A 315 -12.13 1.98 6.13
CA LYS A 315 -11.97 2.87 7.28
C LYS A 315 -10.53 3.37 7.49
N LYS A 316 -10.47 4.64 7.95
CA LYS A 316 -9.37 5.32 8.64
C LYS A 316 -8.48 4.35 9.44
N ASP A 317 -7.16 4.45 9.21
CA ASP A 317 -6.16 4.37 10.29
C ASP A 317 -4.98 5.30 9.97
N ASP A 318 -4.84 6.28 10.86
CA ASP A 318 -3.73 7.15 11.28
C ASP A 318 -2.79 7.94 10.35
N GLU A 319 -2.72 9.23 10.70
CA GLU A 319 -1.98 10.39 10.18
C GLU A 319 -0.48 10.45 10.56
N ASN A 320 0.19 9.33 10.85
CA ASN A 320 1.60 9.35 11.27
C ASN A 320 2.50 8.50 10.37
N ASP A 321 2.72 8.94 9.13
CA ASP A 321 3.61 8.20 8.24
C ASP A 321 4.53 9.06 7.36
N SER A 322 5.56 9.63 8.00
CA SER A 322 6.74 10.23 7.32
C SER A 322 8.01 9.42 7.57
N ILE A 323 7.86 8.22 8.13
CA ILE A 323 8.94 7.37 8.67
C ILE A 323 8.88 6.04 7.91
N GLY A 324 10.01 5.47 7.49
CA GLY A 324 10.03 4.24 6.69
C GLY A 324 9.42 3.03 7.43
N PRO A 325 9.08 1.92 6.73
CA PRO A 325 8.48 0.73 7.34
C PRO A 325 9.24 0.18 8.55
N LEU A 326 10.57 0.20 8.50
CA LEU A 326 11.42 -0.30 9.58
C LEU A 326 11.40 0.67 10.76
N GLU A 327 11.61 1.94 10.49
CA GLU A 327 11.64 3.00 11.48
C GLU A 327 10.26 3.16 12.15
N ARG A 328 9.16 2.93 11.44
CA ARG A 328 7.82 2.87 12.05
C ARG A 328 7.71 1.74 13.06
N LEU A 329 8.11 0.52 12.69
CA LEU A 329 8.05 -0.63 13.58
C LEU A 329 8.91 -0.42 14.83
N VAL A 330 10.08 0.20 14.67
CA VAL A 330 10.99 0.50 15.78
C VAL A 330 10.48 1.67 16.63
N GLU A 331 10.20 2.83 16.04
CA GLU A 331 9.89 4.06 16.76
C GLU A 331 8.44 4.13 17.24
N LYS A 332 7.47 3.85 16.36
CA LYS A 332 6.03 3.96 16.68
C LYS A 332 5.55 2.80 17.53
N TYR A 333 6.02 1.59 17.23
CA TYR A 333 5.56 0.38 17.90
C TYR A 333 6.55 -0.17 18.94
N ASN A 334 7.70 0.49 19.13
CA ASN A 334 8.71 0.12 20.12
C ASN A 334 9.12 -1.36 20.00
N LEU A 335 9.34 -1.81 18.75
CA LEU A 335 9.91 -3.11 18.43
C LEU A 335 11.42 -2.99 18.34
N ASN A 336 12.15 -4.05 18.69
CA ASN A 336 13.58 -4.04 18.43
C ASN A 336 13.84 -4.20 16.92
N SER A 337 14.99 -3.72 16.46
CA SER A 337 15.33 -3.69 15.02
C SER A 337 15.30 -5.08 14.38
N GLU A 338 15.75 -6.12 15.08
CA GLU A 338 15.77 -7.49 14.57
C GLU A 338 14.35 -8.03 14.34
N GLN A 339 13.42 -7.80 15.29
CA GLN A 339 12.01 -8.17 15.16
C GLN A 339 11.36 -7.40 14.02
N ALA A 340 11.63 -6.10 13.91
CA ALA A 340 11.10 -5.24 12.86
C ALA A 340 11.57 -5.72 11.47
N GLU A 341 12.86 -6.03 11.30
CA GLU A 341 13.40 -6.60 10.07
C GLU A 341 12.76 -7.94 9.72
N GLN A 342 12.63 -8.87 10.67
CA GLN A 342 12.00 -10.17 10.43
C GLN A 342 10.53 -10.03 10.02
N ILE A 343 9.79 -9.09 10.61
CA ILE A 343 8.40 -8.77 10.24
C ILE A 343 8.32 -8.30 8.78
N LEU A 344 9.23 -7.41 8.37
CA LEU A 344 9.27 -6.89 7.00
C LEU A 344 9.65 -7.98 6.00
N ILE A 345 10.71 -8.75 6.28
CA ILE A 345 11.18 -9.86 5.43
C ILE A 345 10.07 -10.90 5.22
N LYS A 346 9.31 -11.22 6.27
CA LYS A 346 8.21 -12.20 6.21
C LYS A 346 6.90 -11.60 5.64
N GLY A 347 6.87 -10.31 5.33
CA GLY A 347 5.70 -9.64 4.74
C GLY A 347 4.50 -9.52 5.70
N TYR A 348 4.74 -9.54 7.01
CA TYR A 348 3.68 -9.48 8.03
C TYR A 348 3.29 -8.06 8.44
N GLN A 349 3.96 -7.05 7.89
CA GLN A 349 3.84 -5.64 8.26
C GLN A 349 2.39 -5.15 8.37
N GLU A 350 1.58 -5.31 7.32
CA GLU A 350 0.23 -4.74 7.30
C GLU A 350 -0.66 -5.33 8.41
N LYS A 351 -0.57 -6.64 8.66
CA LYS A 351 -1.37 -7.33 9.68
C LYS A 351 -0.90 -6.96 11.08
N ILE A 352 0.42 -6.90 11.30
CA ILE A 352 0.95 -6.63 12.63
C ILE A 352 0.72 -5.17 13.04
N GLU A 353 0.91 -4.22 12.13
CA GLU A 353 0.70 -2.79 12.41
C GLU A 353 -0.76 -2.53 12.80
N LYS A 354 -1.73 -3.12 12.07
CA LYS A 354 -3.16 -3.02 12.39
C LYS A 354 -3.49 -3.60 13.78
N LEU A 355 -2.95 -4.77 14.12
CA LEU A 355 -3.15 -5.39 15.42
C LEU A 355 -2.50 -4.59 16.56
N LEU A 356 -1.30 -4.04 16.34
CA LEU A 356 -0.58 -3.24 17.34
C LEU A 356 -1.28 -1.89 17.59
N LEU A 357 -1.88 -1.31 16.54
CA LEU A 357 -2.74 -0.13 16.65
C LEU A 357 -3.98 -0.40 17.52
N LYS A 358 -4.69 -1.51 17.24
CA LYS A 358 -5.93 -1.84 17.93
C LYS A 358 -5.74 -2.43 19.33
N TYR A 359 -4.64 -3.14 19.55
CA TYR A 359 -4.36 -3.91 20.77
C TYR A 359 -2.94 -3.64 21.32
N PRO A 360 -2.58 -2.39 21.65
CA PRO A 360 -1.21 -2.01 22.03
C PRO A 360 -0.70 -2.76 23.27
N ASN A 361 -1.58 -3.06 24.22
CA ASN A 361 -1.25 -3.80 25.45
C ASN A 361 -0.84 -5.27 25.19
N TYR A 362 -1.07 -5.78 23.98
CA TYR A 362 -0.75 -7.15 23.57
C TYR A 362 0.48 -7.23 22.66
N LYS A 363 1.27 -6.16 22.54
CA LYS A 363 2.46 -6.08 21.67
C LYS A 363 3.31 -7.36 21.67
N ASN A 364 3.76 -7.81 22.84
CA ASN A 364 4.69 -8.94 22.94
C ASN A 364 4.08 -10.25 22.45
N ILE A 365 2.78 -10.48 22.70
CA ILE A 365 2.11 -11.70 22.24
C ILE A 365 1.79 -11.61 20.75
N ILE A 366 1.42 -10.42 20.24
CA ILE A 366 1.22 -10.18 18.80
C ILE A 366 2.51 -10.54 18.05
N VAL A 367 3.65 -9.97 18.45
CA VAL A 367 4.95 -10.24 17.82
C VAL A 367 5.31 -11.72 17.90
N LYS A 368 5.11 -12.35 19.07
CA LYS A 368 5.35 -13.78 19.28
C LYS A 368 4.50 -14.66 18.36
N ILE A 369 3.26 -14.27 18.08
CA ILE A 369 2.40 -15.03 17.15
C ILE A 369 3.01 -15.07 15.75
N PHE A 370 3.43 -13.92 15.22
CA PHE A 370 3.98 -13.84 13.87
C PHE A 370 5.38 -14.45 13.75
N LEU A 371 6.25 -14.24 14.73
CA LEU A 371 7.65 -14.68 14.64
C LEU A 371 7.87 -16.11 15.12
N ASP A 372 7.07 -16.61 16.07
CA ASP A 372 7.27 -17.95 16.65
C ASP A 372 6.13 -18.93 16.36
N ILE A 373 4.87 -18.50 16.49
CA ILE A 373 3.72 -19.43 16.40
C ILE A 373 3.41 -19.76 14.94
N PHE A 374 3.37 -18.77 14.06
CA PHE A 374 3.09 -18.98 12.63
C PHE A 374 4.08 -19.95 11.98
N PRO A 375 5.42 -19.80 12.12
CA PRO A 375 6.36 -20.76 11.55
C PRO A 375 6.21 -22.17 12.11
N LYS A 376 5.75 -22.32 13.36
CA LYS A 376 5.47 -23.63 13.97
C LYS A 376 4.20 -24.28 13.40
N LEU A 377 3.20 -23.47 13.03
CA LEU A 377 1.98 -23.95 12.37
C LEU A 377 2.23 -24.31 10.90
N GLU A 378 3.12 -23.59 10.21
CA GLU A 378 3.54 -23.91 8.84
C GLU A 378 4.18 -25.30 8.72
N LYS A 379 4.98 -25.70 9.72
CA LYS A 379 5.54 -27.07 9.80
C LYS A 379 4.46 -28.16 9.95
N LYS A 380 3.22 -27.80 10.27
CA LYS A 380 2.07 -28.71 10.45
C LYS A 380 1.06 -28.60 9.30
N ASN A 381 1.50 -28.21 8.11
CA ASN A 381 0.68 -28.04 6.90
C ASN A 381 -0.37 -26.91 6.94
N ILE A 382 -0.33 -26.01 7.92
CA ILE A 382 -1.18 -24.82 7.98
C ILE A 382 -0.42 -23.65 7.37
N LYS A 383 -0.83 -23.13 6.21
CA LYS A 383 -0.03 -22.11 5.51
C LYS A 383 -0.32 -20.73 6.11
N GLY A 384 0.71 -19.88 6.25
CA GLY A 384 0.56 -18.54 6.83
C GLY A 384 -0.42 -17.60 6.11
N HIS A 385 -0.87 -17.92 4.89
CA HIS A 385 -1.92 -17.17 4.19
C HIS A 385 -3.34 -17.57 4.60
N ASP A 386 -3.54 -18.75 5.19
CA ASP A 386 -4.83 -19.22 5.68
C ASP A 386 -5.25 -18.45 6.95
N ILE A 387 -4.27 -17.83 7.63
CA ILE A 387 -4.49 -17.00 8.81
C ILE A 387 -4.86 -15.59 8.36
N THR A 388 -6.15 -15.28 8.36
CA THR A 388 -6.67 -13.96 7.97
C THR A 388 -6.51 -12.92 9.07
N TYR A 389 -6.65 -11.64 8.73
CA TYR A 389 -6.63 -10.57 9.73
C TYR A 389 -7.85 -10.69 10.65
N GLU A 390 -9.01 -11.07 10.09
CA GLU A 390 -10.28 -11.22 10.77
C GLU A 390 -10.22 -12.29 11.87
N MET A 391 -9.52 -13.41 11.62
CA MET A 391 -9.28 -14.44 12.64
C MET A 391 -8.46 -13.88 13.82
N LEU A 392 -7.38 -13.15 13.52
CA LEU A 392 -6.52 -12.57 14.55
C LEU A 392 -7.25 -11.48 15.34
N ASP A 393 -7.98 -10.61 14.66
CA ASP A 393 -8.79 -9.55 15.26
C ASP A 393 -9.83 -10.13 16.23
N ALA A 394 -10.52 -11.20 15.83
CA ALA A 394 -11.48 -11.88 16.67
C ALA A 394 -10.83 -12.51 17.92
N ILE A 395 -9.66 -13.15 17.77
CA ILE A 395 -8.88 -13.67 18.91
C ILE A 395 -8.54 -12.55 19.89
N PHE A 396 -7.97 -11.44 19.40
CA PHE A 396 -7.55 -10.35 20.28
C PHE A 396 -8.72 -9.59 20.91
N LEU A 397 -9.86 -9.49 20.22
CA LEU A 397 -11.09 -8.94 20.78
C LEU A 397 -11.59 -9.75 21.98
N GLU A 398 -11.70 -11.07 21.86
CA GLU A 398 -12.19 -11.91 22.97
C GLU A 398 -11.14 -12.08 24.07
N LEU A 399 -9.85 -12.06 23.73
CA LEU A 399 -8.76 -12.00 24.71
C LEU A 399 -8.83 -10.70 25.53
N SER A 400 -9.17 -9.56 24.91
CA SER A 400 -9.35 -8.27 25.60
C SER A 400 -10.54 -8.26 26.57
N LYS A 401 -11.50 -9.15 26.35
CA LYS A 401 -12.65 -9.40 27.24
C LYS A 401 -12.36 -10.49 28.28
N ASN A 402 -11.10 -10.94 28.40
CA ASN A 402 -10.65 -12.00 29.29
C ASN A 402 -11.37 -13.35 29.10
N LYS A 403 -11.92 -13.65 27.93
CA LYS A 403 -12.68 -14.90 27.71
C LYS A 403 -11.84 -16.17 27.78
N PHE A 404 -10.54 -16.06 27.52
CA PHE A 404 -9.56 -17.14 27.60
C PHE A 404 -8.17 -16.57 27.92
N SER A 405 -7.20 -17.42 28.28
CA SER A 405 -5.82 -16.98 28.57
C SER A 405 -4.95 -16.93 27.30
N ARG A 406 -3.85 -16.16 27.31
CA ARG A 406 -2.99 -15.98 26.13
C ARG A 406 -2.39 -17.30 25.61
N GLU A 407 -2.28 -18.29 26.49
CA GLU A 407 -1.80 -19.64 26.19
C GLU A 407 -2.76 -20.44 25.31
N ALA A 408 -4.04 -20.06 25.25
CA ALA A 408 -5.04 -20.69 24.40
C ALA A 408 -4.89 -20.31 22.91
N ILE A 409 -4.21 -19.19 22.62
CA ILE A 409 -4.13 -18.61 21.27
C ILE A 409 -3.65 -19.63 20.22
N PRO A 410 -2.58 -20.41 20.42
CA PRO A 410 -2.13 -21.38 19.41
C PRO A 410 -3.18 -22.45 19.09
N GLN A 411 -3.95 -22.90 20.09
CA GLN A 411 -4.99 -23.92 19.91
C GLN A 411 -6.20 -23.34 19.19
N ILE A 412 -6.68 -22.17 19.64
CA ILE A 412 -7.79 -21.45 19.01
C ILE A 412 -7.44 -21.14 17.55
N LEU A 413 -6.26 -20.57 17.31
CA LEU A 413 -5.81 -20.21 15.96
C LEU A 413 -5.74 -21.43 15.04
N LYS A 414 -5.22 -22.55 15.54
CA LYS A 414 -5.20 -23.81 14.78
C LYS A 414 -6.62 -24.24 14.39
N PHE A 415 -7.55 -24.24 15.35
CA PHE A 415 -8.94 -24.63 15.09
C PHE A 415 -9.61 -23.76 14.03
N LEU A 416 -9.47 -22.43 14.14
CA LEU A 416 -10.08 -21.47 13.20
C LEU A 416 -9.59 -21.70 11.76
N VAL A 417 -8.31 -22.00 11.60
CA VAL A 417 -7.72 -22.26 10.28
C VAL A 417 -8.19 -23.59 9.71
N GLU A 418 -8.18 -24.66 10.50
CA GLU A 418 -8.62 -26.00 10.05
C GLU A 418 -10.11 -26.01 9.64
N HIS A 419 -10.94 -25.19 10.29
CA HIS A 419 -12.37 -25.10 10.02
C HIS A 419 -12.76 -23.89 9.15
N ASN A 420 -11.78 -23.10 8.69
CA ASN A 420 -11.97 -21.88 7.91
C ASN A 420 -13.10 -20.96 8.44
N THR A 421 -13.09 -20.72 9.76
CA THR A 421 -14.12 -19.93 10.46
C THR A 421 -13.51 -18.80 11.28
N CYS A 422 -14.31 -17.77 11.57
CA CYS A 422 -13.95 -16.70 12.50
C CYS A 422 -14.77 -16.77 13.80
N ASP A 423 -15.55 -17.84 14.03
CA ASP A 423 -16.33 -18.01 15.25
C ASP A 423 -15.44 -18.43 16.43
N ILE A 424 -14.97 -17.42 17.17
CA ILE A 424 -14.16 -17.61 18.38
C ILE A 424 -14.94 -18.32 19.48
N ASN A 425 -16.24 -18.09 19.61
CA ASN A 425 -17.04 -18.73 20.65
C ASN A 425 -17.20 -20.22 20.39
N LEU A 426 -17.27 -20.63 19.12
CA LEU A 426 -17.16 -22.03 18.73
C LEU A 426 -15.77 -22.57 19.08
N ALA A 427 -14.69 -21.90 18.67
CA ALA A 427 -13.32 -22.35 18.95
C ALA A 427 -13.01 -22.47 20.45
N VAL A 428 -13.45 -21.52 21.28
CA VAL A 428 -13.33 -21.51 22.75
C VAL A 428 -14.04 -22.71 23.36
N ARG A 429 -15.26 -23.03 22.89
CA ARG A 429 -16.03 -24.19 23.35
C ARG A 429 -15.38 -25.51 22.94
N GLU A 430 -15.04 -25.66 21.65
CA GLU A 430 -14.47 -26.90 21.10
C GLU A 430 -13.05 -27.17 21.62
N CYS A 431 -12.23 -26.13 21.75
CA CYS A 431 -10.90 -26.26 22.35
C CYS A 431 -10.95 -26.37 23.88
N LYS A 432 -12.13 -26.20 24.52
CA LYS A 432 -12.32 -26.21 25.98
C LYS A 432 -11.42 -25.21 26.71
N VAL A 433 -11.14 -24.08 26.06
CA VAL A 433 -10.31 -22.99 26.58
C VAL A 433 -11.21 -21.82 26.92
N GLY A 434 -11.43 -21.55 28.20
CA GLY A 434 -12.36 -20.53 28.67
C GLY A 434 -12.01 -20.08 30.09
N GLN A 435 -12.36 -18.85 30.44
CA GLN A 435 -12.01 -18.28 31.74
C GLN A 435 -12.64 -19.07 32.89
N ILE A 436 -11.81 -19.49 33.84
CA ILE A 436 -12.26 -20.02 35.13
C ILE A 436 -11.93 -19.02 36.25
N SER A 437 -12.66 -19.09 37.35
CA SER A 437 -12.36 -18.29 38.53
C SER A 437 -11.13 -18.82 39.26
N GLN A 438 -10.47 -17.96 40.05
CA GLN A 438 -9.31 -18.36 40.85
C GLN A 438 -9.66 -19.48 41.85
N SER A 439 -10.83 -19.40 42.50
CA SER A 439 -11.31 -20.43 43.42
C SER A 439 -11.52 -21.78 42.74
N GLU A 440 -11.94 -21.77 41.48
CA GLU A 440 -12.13 -22.99 40.70
C GLU A 440 -10.80 -23.60 40.26
N ALA A 441 -9.82 -22.76 39.92
CA ALA A 441 -8.44 -23.18 39.68
C ALA A 441 -7.81 -23.79 40.94
N GLU A 442 -7.97 -23.14 42.10
CA GLU A 442 -7.52 -23.66 43.41
C GLU A 442 -8.13 -25.03 43.72
N ARG A 443 -9.41 -25.23 43.40
CA ARG A 443 -10.07 -26.54 43.58
C ARG A 443 -9.44 -27.64 42.72
N VAL A 444 -9.11 -27.34 41.46
CA VAL A 444 -8.43 -28.30 40.57
C VAL A 444 -7.01 -28.59 41.08
N ILE A 445 -6.27 -27.55 41.49
CA ILE A 445 -4.92 -27.67 42.05
C ILE A 445 -4.93 -28.57 43.29
N ARG A 446 -5.83 -28.30 44.25
CA ARG A 446 -5.98 -29.12 45.47
C ARG A 446 -6.33 -30.56 45.18
N LYS A 447 -7.20 -30.80 44.19
CA LYS A 447 -7.55 -32.16 43.76
C LYS A 447 -6.32 -32.90 43.23
N VAL A 448 -5.57 -32.29 42.31
CA VAL A 448 -4.36 -32.92 41.74
C VAL A 448 -3.29 -33.16 42.81
N ILE A 449 -3.12 -32.23 43.75
CA ILE A 449 -2.22 -32.40 44.90
C ILE A 449 -2.67 -33.58 45.77
N ASN A 450 -3.96 -33.67 46.10
CA ASN A 450 -4.51 -34.78 46.89
C ASN A 450 -4.34 -36.13 46.20
N ASP A 451 -4.60 -36.21 44.90
CA ASP A 451 -4.43 -37.41 44.09
C ASP A 451 -2.94 -37.83 43.98
N ASN A 452 -2.00 -36.92 44.31
CA ASN A 452 -0.55 -37.15 44.25
C ASN A 452 0.16 -36.80 45.57
N LEU A 453 -0.52 -36.96 46.72
CA LEU A 453 -0.01 -36.55 48.03
C LEU A 453 1.36 -37.16 48.37
N GLU A 454 1.56 -38.43 48.05
CA GLU A 454 2.81 -39.14 48.33
C GLU A 454 3.99 -38.58 47.50
N LEU A 455 3.72 -38.08 46.29
CA LEU A 455 4.72 -37.39 45.47
C LEU A 455 5.15 -36.07 46.11
N VAL A 456 4.19 -35.30 46.64
CA VAL A 456 4.47 -34.01 47.31
C VAL A 456 5.27 -34.22 48.59
N LYS A 457 4.92 -35.25 49.38
CA LYS A 457 5.66 -35.57 50.61
C LYS A 457 7.09 -36.04 50.32
N ARG A 458 7.29 -36.84 49.27
CA ARG A 458 8.61 -37.36 48.91
C ARG A 458 9.52 -36.29 48.30
N ASP A 459 9.00 -35.50 47.36
CA ASP A 459 9.82 -34.65 46.49
C ASP A 459 9.67 -33.14 46.80
N GLY A 460 8.73 -32.75 47.65
CA GLY A 460 8.51 -31.36 48.07
C GLY A 460 8.36 -30.41 46.88
N PHE A 461 9.08 -29.29 46.90
CA PHE A 461 9.13 -28.34 45.78
C PHE A 461 9.70 -28.94 44.48
N SER A 462 10.43 -30.05 44.52
CA SER A 462 10.92 -30.73 43.31
C SER A 462 9.78 -31.40 42.52
N SER A 463 8.64 -31.70 43.16
CA SER A 463 7.44 -32.24 42.49
C SER A 463 6.72 -31.20 41.61
N LEU A 464 7.04 -29.91 41.76
CA LEU A 464 6.32 -28.80 41.14
C LEU A 464 6.22 -28.95 39.61
N ASN A 465 7.32 -29.30 38.93
CA ASN A 465 7.32 -29.47 37.47
C ASN A 465 6.38 -30.60 37.02
N GLN A 466 6.33 -31.71 37.76
CA GLN A 466 5.49 -32.86 37.43
C GLN A 466 4.01 -32.56 37.68
N LEU A 467 3.69 -31.95 38.84
CA LEU A 467 2.34 -31.51 39.18
C LEU A 467 1.83 -30.43 38.23
N MET A 468 2.70 -29.51 37.82
CA MET A 468 2.39 -28.52 36.80
C MET A 468 1.96 -29.20 35.50
N GLY A 469 2.63 -30.29 35.11
CA GLY A 469 2.25 -31.10 33.94
C GLY A 469 0.84 -31.71 34.05
N PHE A 470 0.46 -32.18 35.24
CA PHE A 470 -0.90 -32.71 35.48
C PHE A 470 -1.95 -31.61 35.50
N ILE A 471 -1.72 -30.53 36.24
CA ILE A 471 -2.64 -29.39 36.37
C ILE A 471 -2.88 -28.73 35.02
N MET A 472 -1.82 -28.58 34.20
CA MET A 472 -1.95 -27.96 32.89
C MET A 472 -2.80 -28.77 31.92
N LYS A 473 -2.99 -30.10 32.10
CA LYS A 473 -3.95 -30.84 31.27
C LYS A 473 -5.36 -30.30 31.40
N ASP A 474 -5.73 -29.84 32.59
CA ASP A 474 -7.09 -29.36 32.89
C ASP A 474 -7.22 -27.85 32.85
N LEU A 475 -6.14 -27.10 33.11
CA LEU A 475 -6.15 -25.65 33.25
C LEU A 475 -5.52 -24.87 32.07
N GLN A 476 -4.84 -25.55 31.13
CA GLN A 476 -4.19 -24.87 30.01
C GLN A 476 -5.19 -24.07 29.17
N GLY A 477 -4.88 -22.80 28.93
CA GLY A 477 -5.73 -21.89 28.16
C GLY A 477 -6.91 -21.30 28.92
N LYS A 478 -7.19 -21.77 30.16
CA LYS A 478 -8.30 -21.32 31.00
C LYS A 478 -7.89 -20.24 32.01
N ILE A 479 -6.65 -20.29 32.47
CA ILE A 479 -6.05 -19.37 33.44
C ILE A 479 -4.56 -19.19 33.12
N ASP A 480 -3.99 -18.03 33.46
CA ASP A 480 -2.57 -17.73 33.24
C ASP A 480 -1.69 -18.70 34.02
N GLY A 481 -0.71 -19.31 33.33
CA GLY A 481 0.20 -20.28 33.93
C GLY A 481 1.03 -19.73 35.09
N LYS A 482 1.28 -18.42 35.14
CA LYS A 482 1.93 -17.78 36.28
C LYS A 482 1.08 -17.83 37.54
N ILE A 483 -0.22 -17.55 37.39
CA ILE A 483 -1.18 -17.61 38.50
C ILE A 483 -1.25 -19.05 39.02
N VAL A 484 -1.34 -20.04 38.11
CA VAL A 484 -1.35 -21.45 38.50
C VAL A 484 -0.06 -21.83 39.23
N SER A 485 1.10 -21.35 38.76
CA SER A 485 2.39 -21.62 39.40
C SER A 485 2.49 -21.03 40.81
N GLU A 486 2.01 -19.80 41.02
CA GLU A 486 1.95 -19.16 42.34
C GLU A 486 1.01 -19.90 43.30
N LEU A 487 -0.21 -20.24 42.83
CA LEU A 487 -1.17 -21.00 43.63
C LEU A 487 -0.65 -22.39 44.01
N LEU A 488 -0.02 -23.10 43.06
CA LEU A 488 0.58 -24.40 43.30
C LEU A 488 1.72 -24.32 44.33
N LYS A 489 2.61 -23.31 44.22
CA LYS A 489 3.69 -23.09 45.20
C LYS A 489 3.13 -22.87 46.61
N ASN A 490 2.15 -21.99 46.74
CA ASN A 490 1.53 -21.67 48.03
C ASN A 490 0.90 -22.93 48.68
N GLU A 491 0.24 -23.79 47.90
CA GLU A 491 -0.35 -25.02 48.48
C GLU A 491 0.67 -26.11 48.79
N ILE A 492 1.72 -26.25 47.98
CA ILE A 492 2.84 -27.15 48.32
C ILE A 492 3.52 -26.66 49.61
N GLU A 493 3.76 -25.36 49.74
CA GLU A 493 4.39 -24.76 50.92
C GLU A 493 3.59 -25.03 52.20
N LYS A 494 2.26 -24.89 52.16
CA LYS A 494 1.39 -25.24 53.30
C LYS A 494 1.48 -26.70 53.72
N ILE A 495 1.64 -27.63 52.79
CA ILE A 495 1.75 -29.06 53.08
C ILE A 495 3.13 -29.38 53.66
N ILE A 496 4.18 -28.75 53.15
CA ILE A 496 5.55 -28.94 53.63
C ILE A 496 5.73 -28.32 55.02
N SER A 497 5.08 -27.19 55.31
CA SER A 497 5.19 -26.49 56.60
C SER A 497 4.25 -27.04 57.70
N GLN A 498 3.39 -28.00 57.36
CA GLN A 498 2.54 -28.73 58.31
C GLN A 498 3.08 -30.13 58.65
N ASN A 499 4.15 -30.58 57.99
CA ASN A 499 4.98 -31.73 58.37
C ASN A 499 6.30 -31.24 58.95
#